data_AF-D6AF10-F1
#
_entry.id   AF-D6AF10-F1
#
_cell.length_a   1.000
_cell.length_b   1.000
_cell.length_c   1.000
_cell.angle_alpha   90.00
_cell.angle_beta   90.00
_cell.angle_gamma   90.00
#
_symmetry.space_group_name_H-M   'P 1'
#
loop_
_entity.id
_entity.type
_entity.pdbx_description
1 polymer ?
#
loop_
_entity_poly.entity_id
_entity_poly.type
_entity_poly.pdbx_seq_one_letter_code
_entity_poly.pdbx_strand_id
1 'polypeptide(L)'
;GRGDPLEAAYLLASQAGLRAEQAYALVSTSARAALGLPDVRVEAGFPAELLAVRGERLSAALSLAYSRIVIHRGRIVARTSAVREYCDADAAAGLGGLPRQGRPDPGAGPRN
;
A
#
# COMPACT_ATOMS: atom_id res chain seq x y z
N GLY A 1 3.42 -7.70 19.00
CA GLY A 1 3.00 -7.53 17.60
C GLY A 1 2.20 -6.26 17.46
N ARG A 2 2.17 -5.62 16.27
CA ARG A 2 1.51 -4.32 16.04
C ARG A 2 0.00 -4.39 15.82
N GLY A 3 -0.57 -5.58 15.58
CA GLY A 3 -2.02 -5.78 15.50
C GLY A 3 -2.70 -5.23 14.24
N ASP A 4 -1.97 -4.75 13.23
CA ASP A 4 -2.55 -4.27 11.96
C ASP A 4 -2.68 -5.44 10.95
N PRO A 5 -3.91 -5.84 10.57
CA PRO A 5 -4.11 -6.91 9.59
C PRO A 5 -3.55 -6.59 8.20
N LEU A 6 -3.51 -5.32 7.78
CA LEU A 6 -2.95 -4.96 6.47
C LEU A 6 -1.42 -5.02 6.48
N GLU A 7 -0.77 -4.68 7.60
CA GLU A 7 0.67 -4.90 7.77
C GLU A 7 0.99 -6.40 7.73
N ALA A 8 0.19 -7.23 8.41
CA ALA A 8 0.35 -8.69 8.37
C ALA A 8 0.20 -9.25 6.94
N ALA A 9 -0.81 -8.82 6.19
CA ALA A 9 -0.99 -9.22 4.79
C ALA A 9 0.17 -8.72 3.90
N TYR A 10 0.65 -7.50 4.10
CA TYR A 10 1.83 -6.99 3.38
C TYR A 10 3.07 -7.86 3.64
N LEU A 11 3.31 -8.25 4.89
CA LEU A 11 4.45 -9.11 5.24
C LEU A 11 4.31 -10.52 4.65
N LEU A 12 3.11 -11.11 4.67
CA LEU A 12 2.84 -12.38 4.02
C LEU A 12 3.12 -12.33 2.51
N ALA A 13 2.71 -11.24 1.84
CA ALA A 13 2.95 -11.07 0.41
C ALA A 13 4.44 -10.80 0.09
N SER A 14 5.06 -9.87 0.82
CA SER A 14 6.41 -9.39 0.51
C SER A 14 7.54 -10.28 1.03
N GLN A 15 7.34 -10.96 2.17
CA GLN A 15 8.38 -11.77 2.82
C GLN A 15 8.14 -13.28 2.67
N ALA A 16 6.88 -13.72 2.68
CA ALA A 16 6.54 -15.13 2.52
C ALA A 16 6.14 -15.51 1.08
N GLY A 17 6.16 -14.55 0.14
CA GLY A 17 5.93 -14.80 -1.28
C GLY A 17 4.50 -15.17 -1.65
N LEU A 18 3.52 -14.96 -0.77
CA LEU A 18 2.11 -15.17 -1.11
C LEU A 18 1.64 -14.13 -2.14
N ARG A 19 0.69 -14.53 -2.98
CA ARG A 19 -0.03 -13.54 -3.81
C ARG A 19 -0.83 -12.59 -2.91
N ALA A 20 -0.96 -11.33 -3.32
CA ALA A 20 -1.61 -10.29 -2.53
C ALA A 20 -3.04 -10.69 -2.12
N GLU A 21 -3.78 -11.33 -3.02
CA GLU A 21 -5.15 -11.82 -2.80
C GLU A 21 -5.20 -12.91 -1.74
N GLN A 22 -4.23 -13.84 -1.78
CA GLN A 22 -4.13 -14.93 -0.80
C GLN A 22 -3.75 -14.37 0.58
N ALA A 23 -2.77 -13.47 0.63
CA ALA A 23 -2.34 -12.81 1.86
C ALA A 23 -3.49 -11.99 2.50
N TYR A 24 -4.25 -11.25 1.68
CA TYR A 24 -5.41 -10.50 2.16
C TYR A 24 -6.53 -11.41 2.65
N ALA A 25 -6.83 -12.52 1.95
CA ALA A 25 -7.86 -13.47 2.37
C ALA A 25 -7.58 -14.02 3.78
N LEU A 26 -6.32 -14.35 4.09
CA LEU A 26 -5.90 -14.87 5.40
C LEU A 26 -6.22 -13.92 6.56
N VAL A 27 -6.19 -12.61 6.33
CA VAL A 27 -6.48 -11.58 7.36
C VAL A 27 -7.91 -11.01 7.27
N SER A 28 -8.72 -11.47 6.31
CA SER A 28 -10.07 -10.98 6.06
C SER A 28 -11.10 -12.11 6.09
N THR A 29 -11.51 -12.63 4.94
CA THR A 29 -12.57 -13.64 4.82
C THR A 29 -12.21 -14.96 5.50
N SER A 30 -10.97 -15.43 5.35
CA SER A 30 -10.51 -16.66 6.01
C SER A 30 -10.43 -16.51 7.52
N ALA A 31 -9.94 -15.36 8.02
CA ALA A 31 -9.94 -15.06 9.45
C ALA A 31 -11.36 -15.05 10.02
N ARG A 32 -12.30 -14.43 9.29
CA ARG A 32 -13.71 -14.38 9.67
C ARG A 32 -14.35 -15.77 9.74
N ALA A 33 -14.10 -16.59 8.73
CA ALA A 33 -14.59 -17.97 8.68
C ALA A 33 -14.00 -18.82 9.82
N ALA A 34 -12.71 -18.66 10.11
CA ALA A 34 -12.06 -19.36 11.23
C ALA A 34 -12.66 -19.00 12.60
N LEU A 35 -13.22 -17.79 12.73
CA LEU A 35 -13.93 -17.34 13.93
C LEU A 35 -15.42 -17.73 13.95
N GLY A 36 -15.92 -18.46 12.94
CA GLY A 36 -17.33 -18.85 12.85
C GLY A 36 -18.29 -17.68 12.65
N LEU A 37 -17.80 -16.54 12.15
CA LEU A 37 -18.61 -15.34 11.94
C LEU A 37 -19.37 -15.42 10.61
N PRO A 38 -20.57 -14.80 10.50
CA PRO A 38 -21.35 -14.80 9.26
C PRO A 38 -20.59 -14.18 8.09
N ASP A 39 -20.77 -14.72 6.89
CA ASP A 39 -20.17 -14.19 5.66
C ASP A 39 -20.59 -12.75 5.39
N VAL A 40 -19.68 -11.97 4.80
CA VAL A 40 -19.87 -10.56 4.46
C VAL A 40 -19.30 -10.33 3.08
N ARG A 41 -20.11 -9.71 2.21
CA ARG A 41 -19.75 -9.40 0.83
C ARG A 41 -20.09 -7.95 0.50
N VAL A 42 -19.40 -7.42 -0.50
CA VAL A 42 -19.75 -6.13 -1.12
C VAL A 42 -20.86 -6.38 -2.14
N GLU A 43 -22.05 -6.68 -1.63
CA GLU A 43 -23.23 -7.03 -2.43
C GLU A 43 -24.50 -6.58 -1.71
N ALA A 44 -25.56 -6.24 -2.47
CA ALA A 44 -26.84 -5.87 -1.89
C ALA A 44 -27.41 -7.00 -1.01
N GLY A 45 -27.96 -6.63 0.15
CA GLY A 45 -28.49 -7.59 1.14
C GLY A 45 -27.49 -8.02 2.21
N PHE A 46 -26.18 -7.82 2.00
CA PHE A 46 -25.18 -8.02 3.06
C PHE A 46 -25.03 -6.78 3.94
N PRO A 47 -24.60 -6.94 5.21
CA PRO A 47 -24.36 -5.80 6.08
C PRO A 47 -23.23 -4.92 5.53
N ALA A 48 -23.38 -3.60 5.66
CA ALA A 48 -22.39 -2.62 5.22
C ALA A 48 -21.19 -2.56 6.19
N GLU A 49 -20.40 -3.62 6.18
CA GLU A 49 -19.12 -3.80 6.89
C GLU A 49 -17.98 -3.64 5.89
N LEU A 50 -17.36 -2.46 5.83
CA LEU A 50 -16.43 -2.09 4.76
C LEU A 50 -15.16 -1.42 5.31
N LEU A 51 -14.04 -1.69 4.66
CA LEU A 51 -12.79 -0.96 4.86
C LEU A 51 -12.42 -0.28 3.54
N ALA A 52 -12.48 1.04 3.50
CA ALA A 52 -12.04 1.81 2.35
C ALA A 52 -10.57 2.21 2.53
N VAL A 53 -9.72 1.81 1.60
CA VAL A 53 -8.29 2.16 1.54
C VAL A 53 -7.97 2.79 0.20
N ARG A 54 -6.90 3.57 0.14
CA ARG A 54 -6.41 4.13 -1.12
C ARG A 54 -5.60 3.08 -1.89
N GLY A 55 -5.92 2.88 -3.16
CA GLY A 55 -5.15 2.05 -4.09
C GLY A 55 -5.96 1.63 -5.30
N GLU A 56 -5.30 1.37 -6.43
CA GLU A 56 -5.94 0.86 -7.65
C GLU A 56 -5.92 -0.68 -7.73
N ARG A 57 -4.95 -1.30 -7.05
CA ARG A 57 -4.77 -2.75 -6.98
C ARG A 57 -4.48 -3.14 -5.54
N LEU A 58 -4.82 -4.38 -5.18
CA LEU A 58 -4.65 -4.89 -3.82
C LEU A 58 -3.18 -4.84 -3.37
N SER A 59 -2.24 -5.20 -4.24
CA SER A 59 -0.80 -5.10 -3.92
C SER A 59 -0.37 -3.67 -3.56
N ALA A 60 -0.80 -2.68 -4.36
CA ALA A 60 -0.51 -1.27 -4.10
C ALA A 60 -1.17 -0.78 -2.79
N ALA A 61 -2.40 -1.22 -2.51
CA ALA A 61 -3.07 -0.91 -1.25
C ALA A 61 -2.31 -1.50 -0.06
N LEU A 62 -1.90 -2.77 -0.11
CA LEU A 62 -1.14 -3.39 0.99
C LEU A 62 0.19 -2.69 1.26
N SER A 63 0.87 -2.18 0.24
CA SER A 63 2.15 -1.48 0.40
C SER A 63 2.02 -0.04 0.93
N LEU A 64 0.89 0.64 0.70
CA LEU A 64 0.77 2.10 0.89
C LEU A 64 -0.44 2.55 1.72
N ALA A 65 -1.34 1.65 2.15
CA ALA A 65 -2.61 2.00 2.80
C ALA A 65 -2.47 2.46 4.26
N TYR A 66 -1.90 3.65 4.44
CA TYR A 66 -1.86 4.34 5.72
C TYR A 66 -3.18 5.12 5.98
N SER A 67 -3.83 5.62 4.93
CA SER A 67 -5.15 6.26 5.03
C SER A 67 -6.28 5.26 4.84
N ARG A 68 -7.21 5.17 5.78
CA ARG A 68 -8.33 4.22 5.75
C ARG A 68 -9.58 4.75 6.45
N ILE A 69 -10.74 4.28 6.00
CA ILE A 69 -12.05 4.53 6.61
C ILE A 69 -12.68 3.19 6.97
N VAL A 70 -13.09 3.04 8.22
CA VAL A 70 -13.79 1.85 8.71
C VAL A 70 -15.28 2.16 8.78
N ILE A 71 -16.08 1.33 8.12
CA ILE A 71 -17.54 1.43 8.08
C ILE A 71 -18.11 0.18 8.76
N HIS A 72 -18.93 0.39 9.78
CA HIS A 72 -19.66 -0.66 10.49
C HIS A 72 -21.16 -0.37 10.39
N ARG A 73 -21.94 -1.33 9.89
CA ARG A 73 -23.38 -1.20 9.64
C ARG A 73 -23.78 0.11 8.96
N GLY A 74 -23.02 0.52 7.95
CA GLY A 74 -23.29 1.73 7.17
C GLY A 74 -22.90 3.05 7.86
N ARG A 75 -22.20 3.01 9.00
CA ARG A 75 -21.70 4.20 9.71
C ARG A 75 -20.18 4.21 9.70
N ILE A 76 -19.59 5.37 9.45
CA ILE A 76 -18.14 5.54 9.61
C ILE A 76 -17.83 5.53 11.10
N VAL A 77 -17.07 4.54 11.55
CA VAL A 77 -16.69 4.36 12.97
C VAL A 77 -15.25 4.76 13.23
N ALA A 78 -14.40 4.76 12.21
CA ALA A 78 -13.03 5.25 12.32
C ALA A 78 -12.54 5.84 11.00
N ARG A 79 -11.67 6.84 11.10
CA ARG A 79 -10.96 7.44 9.97
C ARG A 79 -9.51 7.68 10.37
N THR A 80 -8.59 7.09 9.63
CA THR A 80 -7.16 7.34 9.74
C THR A 80 -6.71 8.04 8.47
N SER A 81 -5.98 9.15 8.62
CA SER A 81 -5.42 9.90 7.50
C SER A 81 -3.92 9.97 7.67
N ALA A 82 -3.18 9.56 6.65
CA ALA A 82 -1.75 9.76 6.57
C ALA A 82 -1.44 10.95 5.66
N VAL A 83 -0.54 11.80 6.16
CA VAL A 83 0.04 12.89 5.38
C VAL A 83 1.43 12.44 4.96
N ARG A 84 1.78 12.71 3.69
CA ARG A 84 3.14 12.52 3.20
C ARG A 84 3.72 13.90 2.88
N GLU A 85 4.74 14.27 3.62
CA GLU A 85 5.49 15.50 3.42
C GLU A 85 6.82 15.15 2.76
N TYR A 86 7.22 15.99 1.82
CA TYR A 86 8.51 15.90 1.16
C TYR A 86 9.26 17.19 1.49
N CYS A 87 10.52 17.10 1.91
CA CYS A 87 11.36 18.29 1.99
C CYS A 87 11.49 18.87 0.58
N ASP A 88 11.31 20.18 0.46
CA ASP A 88 11.46 20.89 -0.81
C ASP A 88 12.94 20.87 -1.22
N ALA A 89 13.32 19.90 -2.02
CA ALA A 89 14.70 19.69 -2.43
C ALA A 89 15.21 20.83 -3.32
N ASP A 90 14.33 21.63 -3.93
CA ASP A 90 14.72 22.81 -4.72
C ASP A 90 15.25 23.94 -3.81
N ALA A 91 14.81 24.03 -2.55
CA ALA A 91 15.43 24.95 -1.59
C ALA A 91 16.87 24.54 -1.23
N ALA A 92 17.19 23.24 -1.32
CA ALA A 92 18.55 22.71 -1.10
C ALA A 92 19.41 22.73 -2.39
N ALA A 93 18.80 22.63 -3.58
CA ALA A 93 19.49 22.74 -4.86
C ALA A 93 20.04 24.15 -5.13
N GLY A 94 19.49 25.18 -4.46
CA GLY A 94 20.06 26.53 -4.41
C GLY A 94 21.42 26.63 -3.68
N LEU A 95 21.87 25.58 -2.98
CA LEU A 95 23.13 25.56 -2.21
C LEU A 95 24.25 24.70 -2.80
N GLY A 96 24.12 24.20 -4.05
CA GLY A 96 25.25 23.58 -4.74
C GLY A 96 24.83 22.41 -5.62
N GLY A 97 24.70 22.69 -6.92
CA GLY A 97 24.41 21.69 -7.94
C GLY A 97 25.41 20.53 -7.91
N LEU A 98 24.91 19.32 -7.63
CA LEU A 98 25.68 18.11 -7.84
C LEU A 98 25.90 17.90 -9.35
N PRO A 99 27.12 17.51 -9.78
CA PRO A 99 27.41 17.35 -11.19
C PRO A 99 26.58 16.20 -11.75
N ARG A 100 25.76 16.50 -12.77
CA ARG A 100 25.12 15.47 -13.59
C ARG A 100 26.22 14.62 -14.21
N GLN A 101 26.32 13.35 -13.82
CA GLN A 101 27.27 12.43 -14.44
C GLN A 101 26.85 12.23 -15.91
N GLY A 102 27.47 13.00 -16.80
CA GLY A 102 27.34 12.82 -18.24
C GLY A 102 27.93 11.46 -18.62
N ARG A 103 27.12 10.63 -19.29
CA ARG A 103 27.60 9.42 -19.97
C ARG A 103 28.69 9.84 -20.96
N PRO A 104 29.91 9.26 -20.94
CA PRO A 104 30.92 9.59 -21.93
C PRO A 104 30.45 9.11 -23.32
N ASP A 105 30.58 9.98 -24.32
CA ASP A 105 30.33 9.65 -25.73
C ASP A 105 31.29 8.56 -26.20
N PRO A 106 30.80 7.44 -26.78
CA PRO A 106 31.67 6.45 -27.38
C PRO A 106 31.95 6.86 -28.83
N GLY A 107 33.07 7.53 -29.09
CA GLY A 107 33.60 7.54 -30.46
C GLY A 107 34.47 8.71 -30.86
N ALA A 108 35.78 8.54 -30.75
CA ALA A 108 36.73 9.04 -31.74
C ALA A 108 38.01 8.18 -31.68
N GLY A 109 38.03 7.08 -32.45
CA GLY A 109 39.27 6.35 -32.72
C GLY A 109 40.19 7.18 -33.65
N PRO A 110 41.51 7.13 -33.49
CA PRO A 110 42.42 7.91 -34.32
C PRO A 110 42.48 7.32 -35.73
N ARG A 111 42.47 8.21 -36.73
CA ARG A 111 42.77 7.90 -38.13
C ARG A 111 44.28 7.94 -38.31
N ASN A 112 44.86 6.82 -38.74
CA ASN A 112 46.09 6.76 -39.54
C ASN A 112 45.98 5.56 -40.47
#